data_AF-A0A6J7I9C4-F1
#
_entry.id   AF-A0A6J7I9C4-F1
#
_cell.length_a   1.000
_cell.length_b   1.000
_cell.length_c   1.000
_cell.angle_alpha   90.00
_cell.angle_beta   90.00
_cell.angle_gamma   90.00
#
_symmetry.space_group_name_H-M   'P 1'
#
loop_
_entity.id
_entity.type
_entity.pdbx_description
1 polymer ?
#
loop_
_entity_poly.entity_id
_entity_poly.type
_entity_poly.pdbx_seq_one_letter_code
_entity_poly.pdbx_strand_id
1 'polypeptide(L)'
;MTGYVEKYFAIILEVWNTQSYETATNIAQGLFPTYVTTQATLDATEQWLSGTGKDAPNALRRIVSECRDALVRALKAQAKDAD
;
A
#
# COMPACT_ATOMS: atom_id res chain seq x y z
N MET A 1 0.49 -3.08 15.60
CA MET A 1 -0.25 -1.99 14.92
C MET A 1 -0.85 -2.46 13.60
N THR A 2 -1.49 -3.64 13.55
CA THR A 2 -2.04 -4.22 12.31
C THR A 2 -3.30 -3.50 11.83
N GLY A 3 -4.10 -2.99 12.77
CA GLY A 3 -5.38 -2.37 12.44
C GLY A 3 -5.32 -1.14 11.53
N TYR A 4 -4.17 -0.46 11.40
CA TYR A 4 -4.04 0.65 10.44
C TYR A 4 -3.87 0.12 9.00
N VAL A 5 -3.00 -0.87 8.81
CA VAL A 5 -2.74 -1.51 7.50
C VAL A 5 -4.03 -2.10 6.95
N GLU A 6 -4.77 -2.82 7.79
CA GLU A 6 -6.06 -3.41 7.45
C GLU A 6 -7.07 -2.33 7.04
N LYS A 7 -7.18 -1.23 7.81
CA LYS A 7 -8.08 -0.12 7.49
C LYS A 7 -7.74 0.56 6.18
N TYR A 8 -6.46 0.80 5.90
CA TYR A 8 -6.02 1.42 4.64
C TYR A 8 -6.51 0.59 3.44
N PHE A 9 -6.23 -0.71 3.43
CA PHE A 9 -6.61 -1.58 2.31
C PHE A 9 -8.12 -1.84 2.23
N ALA A 10 -8.84 -1.75 3.35
CA ALA A 10 -10.30 -1.86 3.37
C ALA A 10 -10.99 -0.69 2.66
N ILE A 11 -10.43 0.53 2.73
CA ILE A 11 -11.12 1.75 2.25
C ILE A 11 -10.53 2.34 0.98
N ILE A 12 -9.27 2.02 0.62
CA ILE A 12 -8.57 2.80 -0.41
C ILE A 12 -9.24 2.75 -1.80
N LEU A 13 -9.88 1.64 -2.14
CA LEU A 13 -10.64 1.52 -3.38
C LEU A 13 -11.91 2.39 -3.37
N GLU A 14 -12.61 2.45 -2.24
CA GLU A 14 -13.78 3.31 -2.06
C GLU A 14 -13.40 4.79 -2.13
N VAL A 15 -12.32 5.17 -1.43
CA VAL A 15 -11.78 6.54 -1.49
C VAL A 15 -11.48 6.92 -2.94
N TRP A 16 -10.84 6.02 -3.69
CA TRP A 16 -10.52 6.28 -5.09
C TRP A 16 -11.76 6.52 -5.96
N ASN A 17 -12.83 5.77 -5.72
CA ASN A 17 -14.07 5.86 -6.49
C ASN A 17 -14.95 7.06 -6.11
N THR A 18 -14.75 7.64 -4.92
CA THR A 18 -15.61 8.69 -4.37
C THR A 18 -14.96 10.07 -4.37
N GLN A 19 -13.63 10.15 -4.34
CA GLN A 19 -12.90 11.40 -4.30
C GLN A 19 -12.50 11.89 -5.70
N SER A 20 -12.09 13.16 -5.80
CA SER A 20 -11.44 13.65 -7.01
C SER A 20 -10.14 12.87 -7.28
N TYR A 21 -9.72 12.79 -8.54
CA TYR A 21 -8.48 12.07 -8.91
C TYR A 21 -7.26 12.57 -8.13
N GLU A 22 -7.12 13.90 -7.98
CA GLU A 22 -6.02 14.51 -7.23
C GLU A 22 -6.07 14.13 -5.75
N THR A 23 -7.24 14.27 -5.12
CA THR A 23 -7.46 13.90 -3.72
C THR A 23 -7.20 12.41 -3.48
N ALA A 24 -7.73 11.54 -4.34
CA ALA A 24 -7.54 10.09 -4.28
C ALA A 24 -6.06 9.71 -4.42
N THR A 25 -5.33 10.35 -5.34
CA THR A 25 -3.90 10.13 -5.54
C THR A 25 -3.10 10.52 -4.28
N ASN A 26 -3.38 11.71 -3.73
CA ASN A 26 -2.72 12.19 -2.51
C ASN A 26 -3.00 11.27 -1.31
N ILE A 27 -4.23 10.78 -1.17
CA ILE A 27 -4.57 9.83 -0.11
C ILE A 27 -3.88 8.48 -0.33
N ALA A 28 -3.91 7.94 -1.55
CA ALA A 28 -3.31 6.65 -1.87
C ALA A 28 -1.81 6.61 -1.57
N GLN A 29 -1.07 7.65 -1.95
CA GLN A 29 0.36 7.75 -1.65
C GLN A 29 0.62 8.15 -0.19
N GLY A 30 -0.02 9.21 0.28
CA GLY A 30 0.30 9.82 1.57
C GLY A 30 -0.11 8.97 2.77
N LEU A 31 -1.16 8.14 2.63
CA LEU A 31 -1.63 7.27 3.71
C LEU A 31 -1.20 5.80 3.56
N PHE A 32 -0.49 5.44 2.49
CA PHE A 32 0.10 4.10 2.40
C PHE A 32 0.96 3.85 3.65
N PRO A 33 0.91 2.66 4.28
CA PRO A 33 1.59 2.36 5.55
C PRO A 33 3.12 2.19 5.40
N THR A 34 3.80 3.10 4.71
CA THR A 34 5.25 3.08 4.41
C THR A 34 6.11 2.99 5.67
N TYR A 35 5.66 3.58 6.78
CA TYR A 35 6.40 3.54 8.06
C TYR A 35 6.19 2.26 8.86
N VAL A 36 5.21 1.43 8.47
CA VAL A 36 5.01 0.10 9.04
C VAL A 36 5.79 -0.91 8.21
N THR A 37 7.11 -0.75 8.18
CA THR A 37 8.02 -1.59 7.39
C THR A 37 8.17 -2.98 8.03
N THR A 38 7.23 -3.87 7.75
CA THR A 38 7.21 -5.25 8.25
C THR A 38 6.79 -6.21 7.15
N GLN A 39 7.16 -7.48 7.27
CA GLN A 39 6.72 -8.51 6.32
C GLN A 39 5.19 -8.57 6.22
N ALA A 40 4.48 -8.44 7.34
CA ALA A 40 3.01 -8.44 7.35
C ALA A 40 2.39 -7.31 6.51
N THR A 41 3.02 -6.13 6.46
CA THR A 41 2.57 -5.03 5.58
C THR A 41 2.80 -5.35 4.11
N LEU A 42 3.91 -6.01 3.78
CA LEU A 42 4.19 -6.46 2.42
C LEU A 42 3.16 -7.50 1.98
N ASP A 43 2.91 -8.50 2.83
CA ASP A 43 1.92 -9.55 2.57
C ASP A 43 0.51 -8.96 2.36
N ALA A 44 0.10 -8.00 3.21
CA ALA A 44 -1.19 -7.30 3.04
C ALA A 44 -1.26 -6.51 1.72
N THR A 45 -0.15 -5.90 1.31
CA THR A 45 -0.06 -5.16 0.04
C THR A 45 -0.20 -6.09 -1.16
N GLU A 46 0.49 -7.23 -1.13
CA GLU A 46 0.42 -8.25 -2.19
C GLU A 46 -0.95 -8.94 -2.24
N GLN A 47 -1.54 -9.21 -1.08
CA GLN A 47 -2.90 -9.73 -0.97
C GLN A 47 -3.91 -8.74 -1.56
N TRP A 48 -3.78 -7.44 -1.27
CA TRP A 48 -4.66 -6.45 -1.86
C TRP A 48 -4.48 -6.36 -3.39
N LEU A 49 -3.24 -6.35 -3.89
CA LEU A 49 -2.95 -6.31 -5.33
C LEU A 49 -3.44 -7.56 -6.09
N SER A 50 -3.48 -8.73 -5.45
CA SER A 50 -3.98 -9.97 -6.08
C SER A 50 -5.47 -10.21 -5.86
N GLY A 51 -6.04 -9.63 -4.80
CA GLY A 51 -7.45 -9.75 -4.42
C GLY A 51 -8.26 -8.50 -4.78
N THR A 52 -8.67 -7.73 -3.77
CA THR A 52 -9.58 -6.58 -3.90
C THR A 52 -9.14 -5.58 -4.97
N GLY A 53 -7.84 -5.32 -5.08
CA GLY A 53 -7.24 -4.39 -6.02
C GLY A 53 -6.91 -4.97 -7.40
N LYS A 54 -7.24 -6.24 -7.68
CA LYS A 54 -6.90 -6.92 -8.96
C LYS A 54 -7.43 -6.16 -10.17
N ASP A 55 -8.65 -5.64 -10.07
CA ASP A 55 -9.37 -4.90 -11.11
C ASP A 55 -9.51 -3.40 -10.75
N ALA A 56 -8.74 -2.90 -9.78
CA ALA A 56 -8.75 -1.49 -9.43
C ALA A 56 -8.23 -0.62 -10.59
N PRO A 57 -8.62 0.66 -10.66
CA PRO A 57 -8.11 1.57 -11.68
C PRO A 57 -6.58 1.55 -11.78
N ASN A 58 -6.07 1.52 -13.02
CA ASN A 58 -4.63 1.33 -13.29
C ASN A 58 -3.73 2.30 -12.53
N ALA A 59 -4.15 3.56 -12.36
CA ALA A 59 -3.39 4.56 -11.62
C ALA A 59 -3.27 4.22 -10.12
N LEU A 60 -4.34 3.79 -9.46
CA LEU A 60 -4.31 3.33 -8.08
C LEU A 60 -3.43 2.10 -7.93
N ARG A 61 -3.63 1.11 -8.80
CA ARG A 61 -2.86 -0.14 -8.78
C ARG A 61 -1.35 0.13 -8.95
N ARG A 62 -0.99 1.09 -9.80
CA ARG A 62 0.38 1.54 -9.99
C ARG A 62 0.95 2.15 -8.72
N ILE A 63 0.24 3.07 -8.07
CA ILE A 63 0.66 3.69 -6.80
C ILE A 63 0.97 2.61 -5.75
N VAL A 64 0.03 1.70 -5.53
CA VAL A 64 0.20 0.63 -4.52
C VAL A 64 1.37 -0.30 -4.88
N SER A 65 1.59 -0.57 -6.17
CA SER A 65 2.73 -1.37 -6.62
C SER A 65 4.08 -0.67 -6.41
N GLU A 66 4.17 0.64 -6.66
CA GLU A 66 5.38 1.44 -6.42
C GLU A 66 5.69 1.50 -4.90
N CYS A 67 4.67 1.65 -4.06
CA CYS A 67 4.80 1.59 -2.61
C CYS A 67 5.27 0.20 -2.12
N ARG A 68 4.75 -0.89 -2.69
CA ARG A 68 5.24 -2.26 -2.43
C ARG A 68 6.74 -2.38 -2.74
N ASP A 69 7.20 -1.85 -3.88
CA ASP A 69 8.60 -1.94 -4.28
C ASP A 69 9.52 -1.13 -3.35
N ALA A 70 9.05 0.02 -2.85
CA ALA A 70 9.74 0.76 -1.79
C ALA A 70 9.83 -0.06 -0.48
N LEU A 71 8.73 -0.69 -0.07
CA LEU A 71 8.65 -1.52 1.13
C LEU A 71 9.60 -2.74 1.05
N VAL A 72 9.66 -3.43 -0.09
CA VAL A 72 10.60 -4.54 -0.32
C VAL A 72 12.06 -4.08 -0.16
N ARG A 73 12.41 -2.90 -0.69
CA ARG A 73 13.76 -2.34 -0.55
C ARG A 73 14.07 -2.00 0.90
N ALA A 74 13.12 -1.40 1.62
CA ALA A 74 13.29 -1.05 3.02
C ALA A 74 13.48 -2.29 3.91
N LEU A 75 12.71 -3.36 3.69
CA LEU A 75 12.87 -4.63 4.39
C LEU A 75 14.24 -5.27 4.15
N LYS A 76 14.73 -5.23 2.91
CA LYS A 76 16.08 -5.72 2.57
C LYS A 76 17.16 -4.91 3.27
N ALA A 77 17.02 -3.59 3.36
CA ALA A 77 17.96 -2.73 4.08
C ALA A 77 17.96 -3.05 5.59
N GLN A 78 16.78 -3.16 6.22
CA GLN A 78 16.67 -3.52 7.63
C GLN A 78 17.31 -4.88 7.95
N ALA A 79 17.13 -5.88 7.09
CA ALA A 79 17.75 -7.18 7.25
C ALA A 79 19.29 -7.14 7.11
N LYS A 80 19.83 -6.15 6.37
CA LYS A 80 21.27 -5.93 6.25
C LYS A 80 21.86 -5.14 7.42
N ASP A 81 21.12 -4.19 7.97
CA ASP A 81 21.56 -3.40 9.13
C ASP A 81 21.56 -4.21 10.44
N ALA A 82 20.80 -5.30 10.49
CA ALA A 82 20.71 -6.21 11.64
C ALA A 82 21.83 -7.26 11.69
N ASP A 83 22.73 -7.27 10.68
CA ASP A 83 23.91 -8.14 10.56
C ASP A 83 25.15 -7.43 11.11
#